data_AF-A0A0C3AB69-F1
#
_entry.id   AF-A0A0C3AB69-F1
#
_cell.length_a   1.000
_cell.length_b   1.000
_cell.length_c   1.000
_cell.angle_alpha   90.00
_cell.angle_beta   90.00
_cell.angle_gamma   90.00
#
_symmetry.space_group_name_H-M   'P 1'
#
loop_
_entity.id
_entity.type
_entity.pdbx_description
1 polymer ?
#
loop_
_entity_poly.entity_id
_entity_poly.type
_entity_poly.pdbx_seq_one_letter_code
_entity_poly.pdbx_strand_id
1 'polypeptide(L)' 'MEAPANGGICLSCNIRQIMWKCLDCVGCTNLCDQCVRIRHSSLPYHRVEHWTGTFFEPAWLCQANMVVHLGHAGLPCPSI' A
#
# COMPACT_ATOMS: atom_id res chain seq x y z
N MET A 1 -0.25 -20.16 6.68
CA MET A 1 -0.38 -19.18 5.58
C MET A 1 -1.68 -18.46 5.85
N GLU A 2 -1.60 -17.17 6.18
CA GLU A 2 -2.75 -16.42 6.72
C GLU A 2 -3.51 -15.77 5.56
N ALA A 3 -4.80 -16.09 5.41
CA ALA A 3 -5.70 -15.36 4.52
C ALA A 3 -5.96 -13.95 5.07
N PRO A 4 -6.41 -12.97 4.25
CA PRO A 4 -6.71 -11.63 4.74
C PRO A 4 -7.80 -11.70 5.81
N ALA A 5 -7.47 -11.30 7.04
CA ALA A 5 -8.31 -11.48 8.23
C ALA A 5 -9.72 -10.85 8.16
N ASN A 6 -10.01 -10.03 7.14
CA ASN A 6 -11.26 -9.26 7.00
C ASN A 6 -11.96 -9.42 5.65
N GLY A 7 -11.89 -10.61 5.04
CA GLY A 7 -12.72 -10.94 3.86
C GLY A 7 -12.48 -10.03 2.65
N GLY A 8 -11.26 -9.53 2.46
CA GLY A 8 -10.91 -8.70 1.31
C GLY A 8 -11.25 -7.20 1.44
N ILE A 9 -11.54 -6.67 2.64
CA ILE A 9 -11.88 -5.24 2.84
C ILE A 9 -10.68 -4.35 3.23
N CYS A 10 -10.44 -3.28 2.48
CA CYS A 10 -9.45 -2.25 2.81
C CYS A 10 -9.82 -1.53 4.12
N LEU A 11 -8.92 -1.52 5.10
CA LEU A 11 -9.18 -0.92 6.42
C LEU A 11 -9.22 0.62 6.41
N SER A 12 -8.74 1.26 5.34
CA SER A 12 -8.71 2.72 5.24
C SER A 12 -9.96 3.30 4.58
N CYS A 13 -10.57 2.60 3.62
CA CYS A 13 -11.69 3.10 2.83
C CYS A 13 -12.91 2.15 2.80
N ASN A 14 -12.82 1.00 3.46
CA ASN A 14 -13.86 -0.03 3.53
C ASN A 14 -14.31 -0.61 2.16
N ILE A 15 -13.47 -0.48 1.13
CA ILE A 15 -13.72 -1.09 -0.20
C ILE A 15 -13.22 -2.53 -0.22
N ARG A 16 -13.99 -3.45 -0.81
CA ARG A 16 -13.66 -4.88 -0.99
C ARG A 16 -12.60 -5.12 -2.08
N GLN A 17 -11.37 -4.64 -1.86
CA GLN A 17 -10.17 -4.98 -2.63
C GLN A 17 -8.92 -4.88 -1.76
N ILE A 18 -8.62 -5.89 -0.94
CA ILE A 18 -7.30 -5.97 -0.29
C ILE A 18 -6.33 -6.61 -1.27
N MET A 19 -5.27 -5.87 -1.58
CA MET A 19 -4.12 -6.38 -2.32
C MET A 19 -2.82 -6.22 -1.53
N TRP A 20 -2.77 -5.29 -0.56
CA TRP A 20 -1.52 -4.89 0.07
C TRP A 20 -1.55 -4.98 1.59
N LYS A 21 -0.43 -5.41 2.16
CA LYS A 21 -0.16 -5.42 3.59
C LYS A 21 1.14 -4.69 3.87
N CYS A 22 1.13 -3.76 4.82
CA CYS A 22 2.37 -3.14 5.30
C CYS A 22 2.85 -3.87 6.55
N LEU A 23 4.15 -4.14 6.63
CA LEU A 23 4.77 -4.84 7.76
C LEU A 23 5.29 -3.88 8.84
N ASP A 24 5.48 -2.60 8.49
CA ASP A 24 6.05 -1.60 9.40
C ASP A 24 4.98 -0.62 9.93
N CYS A 25 3.81 -0.51 9.28
CA CYS A 25 2.71 0.32 9.78
C CYS A 25 2.00 -0.35 10.98
N VAL A 26 1.90 0.36 12.10
CA VAL A 26 1.06 -0.07 13.23
C VAL A 26 -0.41 -0.03 12.84
N GLY A 27 -1.14 -1.11 13.13
CA GLY A 27 -2.61 -1.16 13.04
C GLY A 27 -3.23 -1.26 11.64
N CYS A 28 -2.44 -1.24 10.56
CA CYS A 28 -2.98 -1.37 9.20
C CYS A 28 -2.26 -2.45 8.39
N THR A 29 -2.90 -3.59 8.28
CA THR A 29 -2.37 -4.75 7.56
C THR A 29 -3.03 -5.00 6.22
N ASN A 30 -4.09 -4.25 5.86
CA ASN A 30 -4.92 -4.58 4.69
C ASN A 30 -5.38 -3.31 3.96
N LEU A 31 -4.76 -3.01 2.82
CA LEU A 31 -5.00 -1.82 2.00
C LEU A 31 -5.28 -2.19 0.54
N CYS A 32 -6.07 -1.36 -0.14
CA CYS A 32 -6.18 -1.37 -1.60
C CYS A 32 -5.02 -0.57 -2.24
N ASP A 33 -4.86 -0.65 -3.56
CA ASP A 33 -3.82 0.08 -4.32
C ASP A 33 -3.82 1.59 -4.06
N GLN A 34 -5.00 2.20 -3.98
CA GLN A 34 -5.09 3.63 -3.73
C GLN A 34 -4.64 3.98 -2.32
N CYS A 35 -5.13 3.25 -1.31
CA CYS A 35 -4.82 3.54 0.08
C CYS A 35 -3.36 3.22 0.42
N VAL A 36 -2.75 2.19 -0.19
CA VAL A 36 -1.33 1.90 0.00
C VAL A 36 -0.48 3.04 -0.57
N ARG A 37 -0.81 3.59 -1.76
CA ARG A 37 -0.07 4.72 -2.35
C ARG A 37 -0.14 5.98 -1.48
N ILE A 38 -1.35 6.38 -1.08
CA ILE A 38 -1.56 7.61 -0.31
C ILE A 38 -0.80 7.53 1.02
N ARG A 39 -0.95 6.41 1.72
CA ARG A 39 -0.37 6.25 3.06
C ARG A 39 1.15 6.14 3.06
N HIS A 40 1.73 5.60 1.99
CA HIS A 40 3.19 5.44 1.88
C HIS A 40 3.85 6.53 1.03
N SER A 41 3.14 7.58 0.63
CA SER A 41 3.70 8.72 -0.10
C SER A 41 4.87 9.40 0.64
N SER A 42 4.80 9.48 1.97
CA SER A 42 5.86 10.00 2.84
C SER A 42 6.71 8.90 3.51
N LEU A 43 6.40 7.63 3.26
CA LEU A 43 7.04 6.46 3.88
C LEU A 43 7.43 5.41 2.83
N PRO A 44 8.21 5.78 1.78
CA PRO A 44 8.43 4.93 0.61
C PRO A 44 9.30 3.70 0.86
N TYR A 45 9.94 3.61 2.03
CA TYR A 45 10.85 2.51 2.40
C TYR A 45 10.21 1.45 3.29
N HIS A 46 8.92 1.59 3.64
CA HIS A 46 8.21 0.56 4.38
C HIS A 46 8.11 -0.72 3.54
N ARG A 47 8.32 -1.86 4.20
CA ARG A 47 8.16 -3.19 3.63
C ARG A 47 6.69 -3.51 3.49
N VAL A 48 6.34 -4.00 2.31
CA VAL A 48 4.98 -4.39 1.99
C VAL A 48 4.94 -5.82 1.46
N GLU A 49 3.80 -6.45 1.61
CA GLU A 49 3.46 -7.71 0.97
C GLU A 49 2.26 -7.50 0.05
N HIS A 50 2.21 -8.24 -1.05
CA HIS A 50 1.09 -8.26 -1.98
C HIS A 50 0.36 -9.61 -1.90
N TRP A 51 -0.98 -9.58 -2.01
CA TRP A 51 -1.82 -10.76 -2.00
C TRP A 51 -1.83 -11.42 -3.38
N THR A 52 -1.38 -12.67 -3.47
CA THR A 52 -1.31 -13.44 -4.72
C THR A 52 -2.64 -14.09 -5.11
N GLY A 53 -3.67 -13.97 -4.28
CA GLY A 53 -4.89 -14.79 -4.35
C GLY A 53 -4.88 -15.97 -3.37
N THR A 54 -3.70 -16.36 -2.87
CA THR A 54 -3.55 -17.51 -1.96
C THR A 54 -2.68 -17.23 -0.74
N PHE A 55 -1.67 -16.38 -0.85
CA PHE A 55 -0.83 -15.95 0.27
C PHE A 55 -0.31 -14.52 0.05
N PHE A 56 0.23 -13.92 1.11
CA PHE A 56 0.97 -12.68 1.03
C PHE A 56 2.44 -12.98 0.72
N GLU A 57 2.99 -12.31 -0.29
CA GLU A 57 4.40 -12.41 -0.66
C GLU A 57 5.08 -11.03 -0.57
N PRO A 58 6.39 -10.98 -0.27
CA PRO A 58 7.14 -9.72 -0.26
C PRO A 58 7.01 -8.97 -1.58
N ALA A 59 6.73 -7.68 -1.50
CA ALA A 59 6.51 -6.82 -2.66
C ALA A 59 7.09 -5.42 -2.43
N TRP A 60 7.04 -4.60 -3.47
CA TRP A 60 7.55 -3.24 -3.50
C TRP A 60 6.43 -2.26 -3.77
N LEU A 61 6.46 -1.10 -3.11
CA LEU A 61 5.46 -0.06 -3.31
C LEU A 61 5.40 0.46 -4.76
N CYS A 62 6.51 0.38 -5.51
CA CYS A 62 6.51 0.71 -6.94
C CYS A 62 5.58 -0.19 -7.77
N GLN A 63 5.36 -1.45 -7.36
CA GLN A 63 4.41 -2.36 -8.00
C GLN A 63 2.96 -1.93 -7.76
N ALA A 64 2.68 -1.13 -6.72
CA ALA A 64 1.38 -0.47 -6.50
C ALA A 64 1.23 0.84 -7.31
N ASN A 65 2.16 1.12 -8.23
CA ASN A 65 2.26 2.38 -8.97
C ASN A 65 2.48 3.60 -8.06
N MET A 66 3.20 3.41 -6.95
CA MET A 66 3.66 4.50 -6.08
C MET A 66 4.83 5.22 -6.74
N VAL A 67 4.77 6.56 -6.74
CA VAL A 67 5.81 7.43 -7.27
C VAL A 67 6.38 8.26 -6.13
N VAL A 68 7.70 8.32 -6.04
CA VAL A 68 8.41 9.18 -5.09
C VAL A 68 8.82 10.46 -5.81
N HIS A 69 8.32 11.59 -5.36
CA HIS A 69 8.75 12.90 -5.86
C HIS A 69 9.91 13.42 -5.01
N LEU A 70 11.06 13.70 -5.65
CA LEU A 70 12.30 14.10 -4.95
C LEU A 70 12.35 15.59 -4.59
N GLY A 71 11.34 16.37 -4.98
CA GLY A 71 11.23 17.81 -4.72
C GLY A 71 9.86 18.16 -4.12
N HIS A 72 9.62 19.46 -3.87
CA HIS A 72 8.33 19.98 -3.40
C HIS A 72 7.74 19.25 -2.19
N ALA A 73 8.59 18.85 -1.23
CA ALA A 73 8.18 18.07 -0.05
C ALA A 73 7.41 16.79 -0.39
N GLY A 74 7.76 16.13 -1.51
CA GLY A 74 7.09 14.92 -1.98
C GLY A 74 5.85 15.17 -2.84
N LEU A 75 5.52 16.43 -3.16
CA LEU A 75 4.44 16.77 -4.08
C LEU A 75 4.89 16.64 -5.55
N PRO A 76 3.96 16.30 -6.46
CA PRO A 76 4.25 16.35 -7.89
C PRO A 76 4.63 17.77 -8.30
N CYS A 77 5.59 17.89 -9.21
CA CYS A 77 5.94 19.20 -9.79
C CYS A 77 4.71 19.81 -10.47
N PRO A 78 4.48 21.13 -10.32
CA PRO A 78 3.44 21.80 -11.10
C PRO A 78 3.77 21.60 -12.58
N SER A 79 2.82 21.04 -13.33
CA SER A 79 2.94 20.91 -14.78
C SER A 79 3.01 22.33 -15.35
N ILE A 80 4.18 22.69 -15.89
CA ILE A 80 4.38 23.96 -16.58
C ILE A 80 3.58 24.00 -17.88
#